data_AF-A0A1E5IVQ2-F1
#
_entry.id   AF-A0A1E5IVQ2-F1
#
_cell.length_a   1.000
_cell.length_b   1.000
_cell.length_c   1.000
_cell.angle_alpha   90.00
_cell.angle_beta   90.00
_cell.angle_gamma   90.00
#
_symmetry.space_group_name_H-M   'P 1'
#
loop_
_entity.id
_entity.type
_entity.pdbx_description
1 polymer ?
#
loop_
_entity_poly.entity_id
_entity_poly.type
_entity_poly.pdbx_seq_one_letter_code
_entity_poly.pdbx_strand_id
1 'polypeptide(L)'
;MNKEKTTKDNAFLALNTLVNSNITKFEMKLLHKLLDIETNQERNGVTQKDFLEHYNDFYYNEIEHLNEAIKQSQLSRSLKSLENQNFIIIKKSESNQLIITSNTEMFRFIS
;
A
#
# COMPACT_ATOMS: atom_id res chain seq x y z
N MET A 1 -27.51 9.73 -0.44
CA MET A 1 -26.97 8.54 -1.13
C MET A 1 -26.15 7.78 -0.10
N ASN A 2 -26.49 6.52 0.18
CA ASN A 2 -26.00 5.79 1.36
C ASN A 2 -24.47 5.68 1.39
N LYS A 3 -23.83 6.11 2.48
CA LYS A 3 -22.38 5.94 2.76
C LYS A 3 -21.92 4.49 2.49
N GLU A 4 -22.76 3.52 2.85
CA GLU A 4 -22.51 2.09 2.61
C GLU A 4 -22.46 1.72 1.12
N LYS A 5 -23.27 2.37 0.28
CA LYS A 5 -23.25 2.16 -1.18
C LYS A 5 -21.94 2.69 -1.78
N THR A 6 -21.53 3.90 -1.39
CA THR A 6 -20.25 4.49 -1.81
C THR A 6 -19.06 3.61 -1.42
N THR A 7 -19.06 3.04 -0.21
CA THR A 7 -18.00 2.11 0.23
C THR A 7 -17.95 0.83 -0.61
N LYS A 8 -19.10 0.24 -0.93
CA LYS A 8 -19.17 -0.97 -1.78
C LYS A 8 -18.69 -0.68 -3.21
N ASP A 9 -19.09 0.45 -3.77
CA ASP A 9 -18.69 0.86 -5.12
C ASP A 9 -17.16 1.12 -5.19
N ASN A 10 -16.59 1.77 -4.18
CA ASN A 10 -15.14 1.99 -4.08
C ASN A 10 -14.36 0.68 -3.92
N ALA A 11 -14.86 -0.27 -3.13
CA ALA A 11 -14.24 -1.59 -2.99
C ALA A 11 -14.27 -2.38 -4.31
N PHE A 12 -15.38 -2.31 -5.05
CA PHE A 12 -15.49 -2.95 -6.37
C PHE A 12 -14.50 -2.35 -7.38
N LEU A 13 -14.39 -1.02 -7.43
CA LEU A 13 -13.44 -0.34 -8.31
C LEU A 13 -12.00 -0.69 -7.97
N ALA A 14 -11.64 -0.71 -6.69
CA ALA A 14 -10.32 -1.14 -6.26
C ALA A 14 -10.03 -2.59 -6.67
N LEU A 15 -10.95 -3.52 -6.42
CA LEU A 15 -10.80 -4.92 -6.84
C LEU A 15 -10.63 -5.05 -8.35
N ASN A 16 -11.42 -4.33 -9.15
CA ASN A 16 -11.32 -4.38 -10.61
C ASN A 16 -9.97 -3.83 -11.11
N THR A 17 -9.46 -2.76 -10.49
CA THR A 17 -8.11 -2.26 -10.77
C THR A 17 -7.04 -3.29 -10.44
N LEU A 18 -7.15 -3.98 -9.30
CA LEU A 18 -6.17 -4.99 -8.87
C LEU A 18 -6.19 -6.25 -9.77
N VAL A 19 -7.37 -6.76 -10.13
CA VAL A 19 -7.54 -7.98 -10.95
C VAL A 19 -6.95 -7.80 -12.35
N ASN A 20 -7.03 -6.60 -12.92
CA ASN A 20 -6.51 -6.30 -14.26
C ASN A 20 -5.06 -5.79 -14.24
N SER A 21 -4.37 -5.88 -13.11
CA SER A 21 -3.00 -5.40 -12.96
C SER A 21 -1.99 -6.55 -12.89
N ASN A 22 -0.73 -6.24 -13.21
CA ASN A 22 0.38 -7.20 -13.12
C ASN A 22 1.03 -7.22 -11.73
N ILE A 23 0.34 -6.74 -10.70
CA ILE A 23 0.88 -6.72 -9.34
C ILE A 23 0.91 -8.12 -8.75
N THR A 24 1.96 -8.41 -8.02
CA THR A 24 2.15 -9.68 -7.31
C THR A 24 1.33 -9.71 -6.02
N LYS A 25 1.09 -10.92 -5.48
CA LYS A 25 0.48 -11.09 -4.14
C LYS A 25 1.26 -10.35 -3.05
N PHE A 26 2.59 -10.25 -3.18
CA PHE A 26 3.42 -9.50 -2.26
C PHE A 26 3.14 -7.99 -2.33
N GLU A 27 3.10 -7.43 -3.54
CA GLU A 27 2.76 -6.03 -3.77
C GLU A 27 1.34 -5.69 -3.33
N MET A 28 0.38 -6.60 -3.49
CA MET A 28 -0.98 -6.44 -2.93
C MET A 28 -0.96 -6.31 -1.40
N LYS A 29 -0.15 -7.11 -0.70
CA LYS A 29 0.01 -6.99 0.76
C LYS A 29 0.63 -5.66 1.15
N LEU A 30 1.62 -5.18 0.39
CA LEU A 30 2.20 -3.85 0.60
C LEU A 30 1.14 -2.75 0.44
N LEU A 31 0.37 -2.76 -0.65
CA LEU A 31 -0.70 -1.80 -0.88
C LEU A 31 -1.76 -1.83 0.22
N HIS A 32 -2.20 -3.02 0.62
CA HIS A 32 -3.13 -3.19 1.73
C HIS A 32 -2.60 -2.55 3.01
N LYS A 33 -1.32 -2.80 3.35
CA LYS A 33 -0.74 -2.24 4.57
C LYS A 33 -0.55 -0.72 4.48
N LEU A 34 -0.21 -0.20 3.32
CA LEU A 34 -0.09 1.25 3.10
C LEU A 34 -1.45 1.94 3.29
N LEU A 35 -2.51 1.40 2.68
CA LEU A 35 -3.87 1.91 2.84
C LEU A 35 -4.33 1.84 4.31
N ASP A 36 -4.02 0.76 5.03
CA ASP A 36 -4.29 0.64 6.47
C ASP A 36 -3.60 1.74 7.29
N ILE A 37 -2.31 2.02 7.01
CA ILE A 37 -1.58 3.11 7.68
C ILE A 37 -2.23 4.46 7.38
N GLU A 38 -2.59 4.74 6.13
CA GLU A 38 -3.16 6.05 5.75
C GLU A 38 -4.57 6.25 6.31
N THR A 39 -5.40 5.20 6.32
CA THR A 39 -6.80 5.29 6.74
C THR A 39 -7.00 5.17 8.24
N ASN A 40 -6.34 4.20 8.89
CA ASN A 40 -6.57 3.89 10.30
C ASN A 40 -5.58 4.60 11.25
N GLN A 41 -4.41 5.01 10.75
CA GLN A 41 -3.43 5.78 11.55
C GLN A 41 -3.40 7.26 11.20
N GLU A 42 -4.26 7.72 10.28
CA GLU A 42 -4.41 9.11 9.84
C GLU A 42 -3.08 9.77 9.40
N ARG A 43 -2.19 8.99 8.77
CA ARG A 43 -0.90 9.47 8.26
C ARG A 43 -0.99 9.75 6.76
N ASN A 44 -0.59 10.95 6.34
CA ASN A 44 -0.42 11.28 4.91
C ASN A 44 0.92 10.74 4.39
N GLY A 45 1.02 9.41 4.33
CA GLY A 45 2.19 8.69 3.87
C GLY A 45 3.16 8.28 4.97
N VAL A 46 4.16 7.50 4.56
CA VAL A 46 5.08 6.81 5.47
C VAL A 46 6.48 6.76 4.88
N THR A 47 7.52 6.86 5.72
CA THR A 47 8.89 6.70 5.23
C THR A 47 9.12 5.24 4.83
N GLN A 48 10.06 5.00 3.90
CA GLN A 48 10.37 3.61 3.52
C GLN A 48 10.83 2.73 4.69
N LYS A 49 11.53 3.32 5.67
CA LYS A 49 11.98 2.61 6.88
C LYS A 49 10.79 2.22 7.74
N ASP A 50 9.94 3.19 8.09
CA ASP A 50 8.79 2.94 8.97
C ASP A 50 7.79 2.00 8.29
N PHE A 51 7.67 2.07 6.96
CA PHE A 51 6.81 1.18 6.21
C PHE A 51 7.29 -0.28 6.27
N LEU A 52 8.60 -0.50 6.21
CA LEU A 52 9.19 -1.83 6.39
C LEU A 52 8.88 -2.39 7.77
N GLU A 53 9.05 -1.57 8.81
CA GLU A 53 8.75 -1.92 10.20
C GLU A 53 7.27 -2.28 10.35
N HIS A 54 6.36 -1.41 9.91
CA HIS A 54 4.91 -1.68 9.96
C HIS A 54 4.48 -2.93 9.20
N TYR A 55 5.08 -3.21 8.04
CA TYR A 55 4.78 -4.41 7.27
C TYR A 55 5.25 -5.67 8.00
N ASN A 56 6.49 -5.67 8.46
CA ASN A 56 7.06 -6.82 9.15
C ASN A 56 6.31 -7.06 10.47
N ASP A 57 6.07 -6.06 11.31
CA ASP A 57 5.36 -6.24 12.58
C ASP A 57 3.96 -6.86 12.41
N PHE A 58 3.26 -6.50 11.33
CA PHE A 58 1.94 -7.03 11.03
C PHE A 58 1.99 -8.48 10.52
N TYR A 59 2.81 -8.75 9.50
CA TYR A 59 2.84 -10.05 8.84
C TYR A 59 3.75 -11.09 9.49
N TYR A 60 4.64 -10.69 10.39
CA TYR A 60 5.57 -11.58 11.10
C TYR A 60 4.89 -12.43 12.18
N ASN A 61 3.71 -12.05 12.63
CA ASN A 61 2.96 -12.83 13.62
C ASN A 61 1.87 -13.72 13.00
N GLU A 62 1.63 -13.65 11.68
CA GLU A 62 0.48 -14.31 11.06
C GLU A 62 0.70 -15.79 10.72
N ILE A 63 1.92 -16.34 10.63
CA ILE A 63 2.15 -17.74 10.20
C ILE A 63 3.38 -18.39 10.87
N GLU A 64 3.14 -19.30 11.82
CA GLU A 64 4.13 -20.08 12.59
C GLU A 64 5.23 -20.82 11.78
N HIS A 65 5.14 -20.89 10.45
CA HIS A 65 6.04 -21.70 9.62
C HIS A 65 6.66 -20.97 8.40
N LEU A 66 6.46 -19.66 8.24
CA LEU A 66 6.93 -18.90 7.07
C LEU A 66 7.43 -17.48 7.40
N ASN A 67 7.90 -17.26 8.64
CA ASN A 67 8.30 -15.95 9.13
C ASN A 67 9.67 -15.50 8.61
N GLU A 68 9.72 -15.07 7.35
CA GLU A 68 10.81 -14.22 6.88
C GLU A 68 10.34 -12.78 6.79
N ALA A 69 10.83 -11.96 7.72
CA ALA A 69 10.77 -10.51 7.58
C ALA A 69 11.39 -10.13 6.22
N ILE A 70 10.69 -9.28 5.48
CA ILE A 70 11.20 -8.84 4.18
C ILE A 70 12.38 -7.90 4.39
N LYS A 71 13.34 -7.95 3.46
CA LYS A 71 14.50 -7.07 3.46
C LYS A 71 14.19 -5.74 2.78
N GLN A 72 14.88 -4.67 3.18
CA GLN A 72 14.78 -3.36 2.53
C GLN A 72 14.94 -3.43 1.01
N SER A 73 15.82 -4.28 0.48
CA SER A 73 16.03 -4.44 -0.96
C SER A 73 14.85 -5.09 -1.69
N GLN A 74 14.08 -5.95 -1.03
CA GLN A 74 12.84 -6.51 -1.58
C GLN A 74 11.73 -5.46 -1.58
N LEU A 75 11.63 -4.70 -0.49
CA LEU A 75 10.70 -3.57 -0.40
C LEU A 75 10.97 -2.52 -1.49
N SER A 76 12.22 -2.05 -1.62
CA SER A 76 12.59 -1.04 -2.64
C SER A 76 12.21 -1.44 -4.06
N ARG A 77 12.44 -2.72 -4.43
CA ARG A 77 12.09 -3.22 -5.77
C ARG A 77 10.59 -3.19 -6.02
N SER A 78 9.82 -3.59 -5.02
CA SER A 78 8.36 -3.67 -5.12
C SER A 78 7.72 -2.28 -5.10
N LEU A 79 8.24 -1.35 -4.30
CA LEU A 79 7.81 0.05 -4.32
C LEU A 79 8.06 0.69 -5.68
N LYS A 80 9.23 0.47 -6.28
CA LYS A 80 9.52 1.00 -7.63
C LYS A 80 8.57 0.42 -8.68
N SER A 81 8.26 -0.87 -8.58
CA SER A 81 7.28 -1.53 -9.45
C SER A 81 5.87 -0.93 -9.29
N LEU A 82 5.41 -0.74 -8.05
CA LEU A 82 4.11 -0.13 -7.73
C LEU A 82 4.02 1.33 -8.18
N GLU A 83 5.10 2.09 -8.02
CA GLU A 83 5.20 3.48 -8.49
C GLU A 83 5.11 3.54 -10.02
N ASN A 84 5.86 2.70 -10.73
CA ASN A 84 5.80 2.63 -12.20
C ASN A 84 4.41 2.24 -12.73
N GLN A 85 3.65 1.49 -11.94
CA GLN A 85 2.27 1.08 -12.23
C GLN A 85 1.22 2.08 -11.70
N ASN A 86 1.66 3.25 -11.21
CA ASN A 86 0.83 4.33 -10.67
C ASN A 86 -0.04 3.96 -9.46
N PHE A 87 0.26 2.88 -8.73
CA PHE A 87 -0.49 2.51 -7.52
C PHE A 87 -0.11 3.33 -6.29
N ILE A 88 1.14 3.81 -6.26
CA ILE A 88 1.68 4.63 -5.17
C ILE A 88 2.41 5.84 -5.75
N ILE A 89 2.62 6.84 -4.91
CA ILE A 89 3.43 8.01 -5.20
C ILE A 89 4.57 8.05 -4.19
N ILE A 90 5.81 8.18 -4.67
CA ILE A 90 6.98 8.34 -3.82
C ILE A 90 7.51 9.78 -3.97
N LYS A 91 7.57 10.52 -2.87
CA LYS A 91 8.10 11.90 -2.83
C LYS A 91 9.27 11.99 -1.87
N LYS A 92 10.22 12.89 -2.14
CA LYS A 92 11.24 13.25 -1.15
C LYS A 92 10.69 14.32 -0.21
N SER A 93 10.83 14.11 1.08
CA SER A 93 10.58 15.12 2.11
C SER A 93 11.70 16.17 2.13
N GLU A 94 11.48 17.26 2.87
CA GLU A 94 12.51 18.27 3.19
C GLU A 94 13.74 17.65 3.89
N SER A 95 13.52 16.58 4.68
CA SER A 95 14.56 15.81 5.35
C SER A 95 15.27 14.79 4.43
N ASN A 96 15.07 14.85 3.11
CA ASN A 96 15.58 13.89 2.11
C ASN A 96 15.11 12.43 2.30
N GLN A 97 14.04 12.20 3.05
CA GLN A 97 13.45 10.88 3.23
C GLN A 97 12.43 10.60 2.13
N LEU A 98 12.34 9.34 1.69
CA LEU A 98 11.32 8.91 0.73
C LEU A 98 10.01 8.64 1.48
N ILE A 99 8.99 9.43 1.17
CA ILE A 99 7.62 9.31 1.66
C ILE A 99 6.78 8.61 0.61
N ILE A 100 6.13 7.53 1.02
CA ILE A 100 5.30 6.67 0.20
C ILE A 100 3.84 6.97 0.53
N THR A 101 3.01 7.16 -0.50
CA THR A 101 1.57 7.38 -0.37
C THR A 101 0.79 6.55 -1.39
N SER A 102 -0.45 6.14 -1.09
CA SER A 102 -1.31 5.51 -2.09
C SER A 102 -1.77 6.53 -3.14
N ASN A 103 -1.92 6.08 -4.38
CA ASN A 103 -2.53 6.90 -5.43
C ASN A 103 -4.03 6.62 -5.52
N THR A 104 -4.84 7.40 -4.79
CA THR A 104 -6.30 7.22 -4.73
C THR A 104 -6.98 7.41 -6.10
N GLU A 105 -6.41 8.22 -6.99
CA GLU A 105 -6.94 8.45 -8.34
C GLU A 105 -6.90 7.16 -9.19
N MET A 106 -5.88 6.33 -8.99
CA MET A 106 -5.73 5.05 -9.69
C MET A 106 -6.87 4.07 -9.37
N PHE A 107 -7.44 4.17 -8.17
CA PHE A 107 -8.56 3.34 -7.73
C PHE A 107 -9.93 3.91 -8.11
N ARG A 108 -9.96 5.09 -8.75
CA ARG A 108 -11.18 5.78 -9.22
C ARG A 108 -12.25 5.92 -8.13
N PHE A 109 -11.83 6.13 -6.88
CA PHE A 109 -12.77 6.26 -5.77
C PHE A 109 -13.77 7.40 -6.00
N ILE A 110 -15.05 7.13 -5.78
CA ILE A 110 -16.13 8.10 -5.82
C ILE A 110 -16.39 8.66 -4.41
N SER A 111 -16.64 9.98 -4.35
CA SER A 111 -16.89 10.76 -3.12
C SER A 111 -18.37 11.10 -2.95
#